data_AF-A0A958WQJ2-F1
#
_entry.id   AF-A0A958WQJ2-F1
#
_cell.length_a   1.000
_cell.length_b   1.000
_cell.length_c   1.000
_cell.angle_alpha   90.00
_cell.angle_beta   90.00
_cell.angle_gamma   90.00
#
_symmetry.space_group_name_H-M   'P 1'
#
loop_
_entity.id
_entity.type
_entity.pdbx_description
1 polymer ?
#
loop_
_entity_poly.entity_id
_entity_poly.type
_entity_poly.pdbx_seq_one_letter_code
_entity_poly.pdbx_strand_id
1 'polypeptide(L)' 'MIPTGKVSTPSDIAHAALFLLSPQSSQITGQTLVVDGGWTSVSPIPPTTLK' A
#
# COMPACT_ATOMS: atom_id res chain seq x y z
N MET A 1 -0.51 -4.28 12.59
CA MET A 1 0.95 -4.46 12.37
C MET A 1 1.23 -4.42 10.88
N ILE A 2 2.27 -3.72 10.40
CA ILE A 2 2.57 -3.71 8.95
C ILE A 2 3.35 -5.00 8.60
N PRO A 3 2.87 -5.86 7.68
CA PRO A 3 3.56 -7.12 7.36
C PRO A 3 5.00 -6.96 6.88
N THR A 4 5.29 -5.91 6.11
CA THR A 4 6.67 -5.59 5.70
C THR A 4 7.53 -5.03 6.84
N GLY A 5 6.95 -4.73 8.01
CA GLY A 5 7.61 -4.09 9.15
C GLY A 5 7.99 -2.63 8.94
N LYS A 6 7.71 -2.04 7.76
CA LYS A 6 8.11 -0.68 7.40
C LYS A 6 6.88 0.21 7.26
N VAL A 7 6.91 1.38 7.91
CA VAL A 7 5.91 2.44 7.69
C VAL A 7 6.06 3.01 6.28
N SER A 8 4.97 3.03 5.52
CA SER A 8 4.92 3.70 4.22
C SER A 8 5.24 5.19 4.38
N THR A 9 6.10 5.69 3.52
CA THR A 9 6.49 7.10 3.43
C THR A 9 5.76 7.77 2.26
N PRO A 10 5.70 9.12 2.22
CA PRO A 10 5.17 9.83 1.06
C PRO A 10 5.85 9.42 -0.26
N SER A 11 7.14 9.11 -0.21
CA SER A 11 7.90 8.65 -1.39
C SER A 11 7.40 7.30 -1.90
N ASP A 12 6.97 6.37 -1.03
CA ASP A 12 6.44 5.07 -1.47
C ASP A 12 5.16 5.27 -2.33
N ILE A 13 4.30 6.22 -1.97
CA ILE A 13 3.11 6.59 -2.74
C ILE A 13 3.48 7.33 -4.03
N ALA A 14 4.44 8.26 -3.97
CA ALA A 14 4.89 9.00 -5.14
C ALA A 14 5.44 8.08 -6.23
N HIS A 15 6.22 7.05 -5.88
CA HIS A 15 6.72 6.08 -6.84
C HIS A 15 5.60 5.25 -7.48
N ALA A 16 4.59 4.84 -6.70
CA ALA A 16 3.42 4.13 -7.23
C ALA A 16 2.61 5.00 -8.20
N ALA A 17 2.43 6.28 -7.87
CA ALA A 17 1.78 7.25 -8.75
C ALA A 17 2.59 7.46 -10.04
N LEU A 18 3.92 7.60 -9.93
CA LEU A 18 4.81 7.72 -11.10
C LEU A 18 4.71 6.50 -12.02
N PHE A 19 4.65 5.28 -11.47
CA PHE A 19 4.40 4.07 -12.25
C PHE A 19 3.05 4.12 -12.97
N LEU A 20 1.98 4.55 -12.30
CA LEU A 20 0.66 4.66 -12.94
C LEU A 20 0.60 5.74 -14.03
N LEU A 21 1.47 6.76 -13.97
CA LEU A 21 1.59 7.79 -15.00
C LEU A 21 2.55 7.42 -16.14
N SER A 22 3.29 6.31 -16.02
CA SER A 22 4.33 5.96 -16.97
C SER A 22 3.80 5.09 -18.13
N PRO A 23 4.51 5.00 -19.27
CA PRO A 23 4.05 4.17 -20.39
C PRO A 23 3.86 2.68 -20.06
N GLN A 24 4.54 2.20 -19.00
CA GLN A 24 4.45 0.82 -18.52
C GLN A 24 3.07 0.46 -17.97
N SER A 25 2.26 1.43 -17.55
CA SER A 25 0.89 1.22 -17.03
C SER A 25 -0.21 1.44 -18.08
N SER A 26 0.13 1.50 -19.39
CA SER A 26 -0.79 1.94 -20.46
C SER A 26 -2.13 1.19 -20.58
N GLN A 27 -2.27 0.02 -19.97
CA GLN A 27 -3.51 -0.77 -19.93
C GLN A 27 -4.06 -0.99 -18.51
N ILE A 28 -3.47 -0.33 -17.50
CA ILE A 28 -3.93 -0.41 -16.11
C ILE A 28 -4.86 0.78 -15.86
N THR A 29 -6.16 0.51 -15.87
CA THR A 29 -7.21 1.51 -15.65
C THR A 29 -8.35 0.96 -14.79
N GLY A 30 -9.02 1.83 -14.04
CA GLY A 30 -10.12 1.47 -13.14
C GLY A 30 -9.70 0.64 -11.91
N GLN A 31 -8.40 0.55 -11.62
CA GLN A 31 -7.86 -0.26 -10.53
C GLN A 31 -7.48 0.59 -9.32
N THR A 32 -7.59 0.00 -8.13
CA THR A 32 -6.98 0.53 -6.91
C THR A 32 -5.65 -0.18 -6.68
N LEU A 33 -4.56 0.57 -6.66
CA LEU A 33 -3.23 0.06 -6.29
C LEU A 33 -2.98 0.33 -4.80
N VAL A 34 -3.08 -0.71 -3.97
CA VAL A 34 -2.87 -0.60 -2.51
C VAL A 34 -1.38 -0.58 -2.19
N VAL A 35 -0.92 0.43 -1.45
CA VAL A 35 0.49 0.65 -1.07
C VAL A 35 0.63 0.85 0.45
N ASP A 36 0.33 -0.19 1.21
CA ASP A 36 0.23 -0.14 2.68
C ASP A 36 1.13 -1.17 3.41
N GLY A 37 2.10 -1.74 2.69
CA GLY A 37 2.98 -2.77 3.24
C GLY A 37 2.27 -4.09 3.58
N GLY A 38 1.09 -4.34 2.99
CA GLY A 38 0.30 -5.55 3.17
C GLY A 38 -0.72 -5.46 4.30
N TRP A 39 -0.94 -4.26 4.86
CA TRP A 39 -1.81 -4.07 6.01
C TRP A 39 -3.24 -4.57 5.73
N THR A 40 -3.81 -4.17 4.60
CA THR A 40 -5.17 -4.54 4.19
C THR A 40 -5.31 -6.04 3.94
N SER A 41 -4.22 -6.74 3.59
CA SER A 41 -4.27 -8.16 3.24
C SER A 41 -4.13 -9.10 4.43
N VAL A 42 -3.12 -8.88 5.28
CA VAL A 42 -2.75 -9.87 6.32
C VAL A 42 -2.38 -9.22 7.65
N SER A 43 -2.68 -7.92 7.85
CA SER A 43 -2.41 -7.31 9.15
C SER A 43 -3.23 -8.01 10.24
N PRO A 44 -2.58 -8.55 11.29
CA PRO A 44 -3.32 -9.03 12.44
C PRO A 44 -4.04 -7.84 13.09
N ILE A 45 -5.32 -8.06 13.39
CA ILE A 45 -6.12 -7.12 14.16
C ILE A 45 -5.42 -6.94 15.51
N PRO A 46 -5.11 -5.69 15.94
CA PRO A 46 -4.60 -5.45 17.29
C PRO A 46 -5.55 -6.08 18.31
N PRO A 47 -5.06 -6.77 19.35
CA PRO A 47 -5.93 -7.34 20.37
C PRO A 47 -6.87 -6.25 20.91
N THR A 48 -8.17 -6.52 20.94
CA THR A 48 -9.21 -5.58 21.40
C THR A 48 -9.20 -5.34 22.90
N THR A 49 -8.09 -5.66 23.58
CA THR A 49 -7.91 -5.34 25.00
C THR A 49 -7.64 -3.85 25.14
N LEU A 50 -8.72 -3.07 25.15
CA LEU A 50 -8.73 -1.73 25.72
C LEU A 50 -8.26 -1.83 27.19
N LYS A 51 -7.03 -1.38 27.42
CA LYS A 51 -6.66 -0.69 28.65
C LYS A 51 -6.42 0.77 28.29
#